data_AF-A0A1I2GMH6-F1
#
_entry.id   AF-A0A1I2GMH6-F1
#
_cell.length_a   1.000
_cell.length_b   1.000
_cell.length_c   1.000
_cell.angle_alpha   90.00
_cell.angle_beta   90.00
_cell.angle_gamma   90.00
#
_symmetry.space_group_name_H-M   'P 1'
#
loop_
_entity.id
_entity.type
_entity.pdbx_description
1 polymer ?
#
loop_
_entity_poly.entity_id
_entity_poly.type
_entity_poly.pdbx_seq_one_letter_code
_entity_poly.pdbx_strand_id
1 'polypeptide(L)' 'SKFLNAYKSASSRLIKKEFPILRESLWKEHFWSRSYCLLTTGGAPIDVIKTYIENQGMKG' A
#
# COMPACT_ATOMS: atom_id res chain seq x y z
N SER A 1 -11.62 4.85 7.14
CA SER A 1 -10.41 4.84 6.28
C SER A 1 -9.44 6.00 6.52
N LYS A 2 -9.83 7.07 7.26
CA LYS A 2 -9.04 8.31 7.42
C LYS A 2 -7.59 8.09 7.87
N PHE A 3 -7.36 7.21 8.86
CA PHE A 3 -6.03 6.91 9.37
C PHE A 3 -5.11 6.29 8.31
N LEU A 4 -5.54 5.23 7.64
CA LEU A 4 -4.76 4.56 6.60
C LEU A 4 -4.49 5.47 5.40
N ASN A 5 -5.46 6.30 5.02
CA ASN A 5 -5.27 7.27 3.94
C ASN A 5 -4.26 8.35 4.33
N ALA A 6 -4.34 8.87 5.56
CA ALA A 6 -3.37 9.83 6.07
C ALA A 6 -1.96 9.21 6.16
N TYR A 7 -1.85 7.98 6.65
CA TYR A 7 -0.59 7.25 6.73
C TYR A 7 0.03 7.02 5.34
N LYS A 8 -0.74 6.50 4.38
CA LYS A 8 -0.27 6.29 3.00
C LYS A 8 0.15 7.59 2.33
N SER A 9 -0.59 8.68 2.56
CA SER A 9 -0.25 10.00 2.03
C SER A 9 1.06 10.54 2.64
N ALA A 10 1.18 10.51 3.97
CA ALA A 10 2.35 11.01 4.68
C ALA A 10 3.61 10.22 4.32
N SER A 11 3.54 8.89 4.36
CA SER A 11 4.67 8.01 4.01
C SER A 11 5.10 8.17 2.55
N SER A 12 4.16 8.23 1.60
CA SER A 12 4.45 8.49 0.18
C SER A 12 5.20 9.81 -0.02
N ARG A 13 4.79 10.88 0.71
CA ARG A 13 5.46 12.19 0.64
C ARG A 13 6.88 12.14 1.21
N LEU A 14 7.08 11.48 2.34
CA LEU A 14 8.39 11.38 3.00
C LEU A 14 9.38 10.56 2.15
N ILE A 15 8.96 9.38 1.68
CA ILE A 15 9.82 8.49 0.88
C ILE A 15 10.26 9.17 -0.42
N LYS A 16 9.35 9.85 -1.13
CA LYS A 16 9.72 10.59 -2.34
C LYS A 16 10.63 11.79 -2.08
N LYS A 17 10.59 12.36 -0.88
CA LYS A 17 11.48 13.45 -0.48
C LYS A 17 12.90 12.94 -0.21
N GLU A 18 13.01 11.80 0.48
CA GLU A 18 14.29 11.18 0.82
C GLU A 18 14.94 10.48 -0.37
N PHE A 19 14.13 9.91 -1.28
CA PHE A 19 14.59 9.19 -2.45
C PHE A 19 13.96 9.75 -3.74
N PRO A 20 14.41 10.91 -4.23
CA PRO A 20 13.86 11.54 -5.43
C PRO A 20 13.93 10.64 -6.67
N ILE A 21 14.96 9.80 -6.78
CA ILE A 21 15.18 8.83 -7.86
C ILE A 21 13.97 7.89 -8.06
N LEU A 22 13.23 7.57 -7.00
CA LEU A 22 12.08 6.67 -7.10
C LEU A 22 10.98 7.26 -7.99
N ARG A 23 10.87 8.59 -8.12
CA ARG A 23 9.85 9.23 -8.96
C ARG A 23 9.90 8.75 -10.41
N GLU A 24 11.08 8.42 -10.92
CA GLU A 24 11.29 7.92 -12.28
C GLU A 24 10.74 6.50 -12.47
N SER A 25 10.70 5.70 -11.40
CA SER A 25 10.21 4.32 -11.41
C SER A 25 8.75 4.18 -10.98
N LEU A 26 8.10 5.25 -10.52
CA LEU A 26 6.71 5.22 -10.07
C LEU A 26 5.74 5.46 -11.22
N TRP A 27 4.77 4.55 -11.37
CA TRP A 27 3.67 4.76 -12.30
C TRP A 27 2.80 5.94 -11.85
N LYS A 28 2.79 7.03 -12.64
CA LYS A 28 2.04 8.26 -12.36
C LYS A 28 2.35 8.85 -10.97
N GLU A 29 3.59 8.70 -10.53
CA GLU A 29 4.04 9.08 -9.19
C GLU A 29 3.30 8.37 -8.03
N HIS A 30 2.52 7.32 -8.26
CA HIS A 30 1.83 6.64 -7.16
C HIS A 30 2.76 5.66 -6.45
N PHE A 31 3.11 5.96 -5.19
CA PHE A 31 3.91 5.06 -4.37
C PHE A 31 3.10 3.88 -3.82
N TRP A 32 1.87 4.13 -3.36
CA TRP A 32 0.97 3.10 -2.87
C TRP A 32 -0.16 2.84 -3.85
N SER A 33 -0.64 1.59 -3.91
CA SER A 33 -1.95 1.26 -4.49
C SER A 33 -3.05 2.08 -3.80
N ARG A 34 -4.16 2.36 -4.49
CA ARG A 34 -5.34 3.00 -3.86
C ARG A 34 -5.98 2.10 -2.81
N SER A 35 -5.94 0.79 -3.03
CA SER A 35 -6.50 -0.22 -2.13
C SER A 35 -5.67 -0.40 -0.86
N TYR A 36 -6.30 -0.90 0.20
CA TYR A 36 -5.63 -1.35 1.42
C TYR A 36 -6.46 -2.45 2.08
N CYS A 37 -5.80 -3.31 2.86
CA CYS A 37 -6.45 -4.30 3.70
C CYS A 37 -6.25 -3.92 5.17
N LEU A 38 -7.30 -4.08 5.94
CA LEU A 38 -7.29 -3.91 7.39
C LEU A 38 -7.90 -5.18 7.98
N LEU A 39 -7.07 -5.96 8.66
CA LEU A 39 -7.48 -7.18 9.33
C LEU A 39 -7.42 -6.93 10.84
N THR A 40 -8.42 -7.41 11.56
CA THR A 40 -8.38 -7.43 13.02
C THR A 40 -7.53 -8.63 13.47
N THR A 41 -6.54 -8.39 14.32
CA THR A 41 -5.76 -9.48 14.93
C THR A 41 -6.54 -10.04 16.12
N GLY A 42 -7.52 -10.90 15.78
CA GLY A 42 -8.24 -11.77 16.71
C GLY A 42 -8.54 -13.14 16.07
N GLY A 43 -7.82 -13.52 15.01
CA GLY A 43 -8.00 -14.80 14.33
C GLY A 43 -7.73 -14.84 12.82
N ALA A 44 -7.22 -13.78 12.18
CA ALA A 44 -6.89 -13.84 10.75
C ALA A 44 -5.60 -14.65 10.53
N PRO A 45 -5.66 -15.86 9.93
CA PRO A 45 -4.49 -16.69 9.70
C PRO A 45 -3.55 -16.07 8.66
N ILE A 46 -2.26 -16.44 8.71
CA ILE A 46 -1.23 -15.98 7.77
C ILE A 46 -1.62 -16.22 6.31
N ASP A 47 -2.36 -17.29 6.03
CA ASP A 47 -2.83 -17.64 4.70
C ASP A 47 -3.78 -16.60 4.12
N VAL A 48 -4.63 -15.97 4.94
CA VAL A 48 -5.54 -14.90 4.49
C VAL A 48 -4.76 -13.65 4.08
N ILE A 49 -3.67 -13.32 4.78
CA ILE A 49 -2.78 -12.21 4.42
C ILE A 49 -2.10 -12.51 3.10
N LYS A 50 -1.58 -13.73 2.94
CA LYS A 50 -0.87 -14.17 1.73
C LYS A 50 -1.79 -14.14 0.51
N THR A 51 -2.99 -14.74 0.62
CA THR A 51 -4.01 -14.72 -0.43
C THR A 51 -4.45 -13.30 -0.77
N TYR A 52 -4.53 -12.38 0.20
CA TYR A 52 -4.83 -10.98 -0.10
C TYR A 52 -3.73 -10.31 -0.94
N ILE A 53 -2.46 -10.51 -0.58
CA ILE A 53 -1.31 -9.94 -1.30
C ILE A 53 -1.22 -10.51 -2.72
N GLU A 54 -1.39 -11.82 -2.88
CA GLU A 54 -1.35 -12.49 -4.19
C GLU A 54 -2.45 -12.00 -5.13
N ASN A 55 -3.65 -11.73 -4.59
CA ASN A 55 -4.76 -11.21 -5.37
C ASN A 55 -4.72 -9.68 -5.56
N GLN A 56 -3.85 -8.95 -4.84
CA GLN A 56 -3.69 -7.51 -5.05
C GLN A 56 -2.94 -7.24 -6.35
N GLY A 57 -3.68 -6.86 -7.40
CA GLY A 57 -3.11 -6.46 -8.70
C GLY A 57 -3.51 -7.36 -9.86
N MET A 58 -4.16 -8.50 -9.58
CA MET A 58 -4.89 -9.28 -10.58
C MET A 58 -6.16 -8.51 -10.95
N LYS A 59 -6.07 -7.68 -11.99
CA LYS A 59 -7.24 -7.11 -12.65
C LYS A 59 -7.87 -8.18 -13.56
N GLY A 60 -9.16 -8.41 -13.38
CA GLY A 60 -10.05 -8.54 -14.54
C GLY A 60 -10.18 -7.19 -15.23
#